data_AF-G4ZKM8-F1
#
_entry.id   AF-G4ZKM8-F1
#
_cell.length_a   1.000
_cell.length_b   1.000
_cell.length_c   1.000
_cell.angle_alpha   90.00
_cell.angle_beta   90.00
_cell.angle_gamma   90.00
#
_symmetry.space_group_name_H-M   'P 1'
#
loop_
_entity.id
_entity.type
_entity.pdbx_description
1 polymer ?
#
loop_
_entity_poly.entity_id
_entity_poly.type
_entity_poly.pdbx_seq_one_letter_code
_entity_poly.pdbx_strand_id
1 'polypeptide(L)'
;MGLDDLSVSAGRAAERVVDAKAVAEPASPARAAPVESEAAALRRRTSIPSTFSFGGVDHAIPAADVGQRRWRSFDAAVAADSAASSALEQLTRRIQQESQHVLKRKARLSKRRELLRSVKGWLSSSRRDQVALLQMQLVAEVATSNRSLAVLGDMRTLLEMDEADELPAGRHRGSFAASQTLLDGIEQSDRALAEDWLRQVLQLQSKYLGKLIELHGQKALEPNGLTLPQLLAKSHCVVSAADEPSPALVKFEKLLSRQKLLKPELKKALDKLCLDTMRFFTRVSSQPGPKTPFDDREPRDVMQSLIQEIENAVANEAHLEAKLRPALRMFVEHMVFSRLACACYRGTAADLDELNASWREQAAKMRELTLEEVGLPVEIPDEAKQQEIFSESIAAFNKMPHLVPSSVLAAFMRAVCTLYREAKDGLGLDSSCISADVLLPLLVYILSRCDLPHLHSQVYLMEQYAIEESQDGSEAAYYLACLQAAMGYIMGNGAADDTESQ
;
A
#
# COMPACT_ATOMS: atom_id res chain seq x y z
N MET A 1 -76.82 -0.46 -18.04
CA MET A 1 -75.73 0.03 -17.17
C MET A 1 -74.42 -0.40 -17.79
N GLY A 2 -73.60 0.36 -18.50
CA GLY A 2 -73.66 1.60 -19.29
C GLY A 2 -72.43 1.52 -20.24
N LEU A 3 -72.64 1.52 -21.56
CA LEU A 3 -72.16 2.51 -22.55
C LEU A 3 -70.65 2.76 -22.51
N ASP A 4 -69.86 2.19 -23.43
CA ASP A 4 -69.58 2.66 -24.81
C ASP A 4 -68.39 3.65 -24.89
N ASP A 5 -67.50 3.33 -25.85
CA ASP A 5 -67.01 4.23 -26.91
C ASP A 5 -65.59 4.86 -26.97
N LEU A 6 -65.01 4.67 -28.18
CA LEU A 6 -64.09 5.52 -28.98
C LEU A 6 -62.60 5.60 -28.58
N SER A 7 -61.65 5.05 -29.36
CA SER A 7 -61.15 5.45 -30.70
C SER A 7 -60.55 6.87 -30.76
N VAL A 8 -59.31 6.99 -31.24
CA VAL A 8 -58.87 7.91 -32.34
C VAL A 8 -57.36 7.78 -32.57
N SER A 9 -57.01 7.63 -33.85
CA SER A 9 -55.69 7.71 -34.47
C SER A 9 -55.16 9.16 -34.59
N ALA A 10 -53.86 9.36 -34.74
CA ALA A 10 -53.27 10.03 -35.92
C ALA A 10 -51.77 10.32 -35.74
N GLY A 11 -51.00 10.01 -36.78
CA GLY A 11 -49.67 10.58 -37.00
C GLY A 11 -49.73 11.85 -37.86
N ARG A 12 -48.63 12.62 -37.85
CA ARG A 12 -48.09 13.54 -38.87
C ARG A 12 -46.85 14.21 -38.26
N ALA A 13 -45.64 14.15 -38.80
CA ALA A 13 -45.14 14.63 -40.10
C ALA A 13 -45.31 16.16 -40.31
N ALA A 14 -44.22 16.90 -40.09
CA ALA A 14 -43.89 18.23 -40.61
C ALA A 14 -42.35 18.35 -40.46
N GLU A 15 -41.51 18.22 -41.49
CA GLU A 15 -41.37 19.05 -42.70
C GLU A 15 -41.18 20.54 -42.35
N ARG A 16 -39.91 20.98 -42.32
CA ARG A 16 -39.53 22.38 -42.55
C ARG A 16 -38.28 22.43 -43.43
N VAL A 17 -38.58 22.64 -44.70
CA VAL A 17 -37.72 23.22 -45.73
C VAL A 17 -37.52 24.71 -45.41
N VAL A 18 -36.28 25.20 -45.47
CA VAL A 18 -36.00 26.61 -45.79
C VAL A 18 -34.90 26.67 -46.83
N ASP A 19 -35.19 27.48 -47.84
CA ASP A 19 -34.59 27.63 -49.15
C ASP A 19 -33.10 27.97 -49.23
N ALA A 20 -32.55 27.58 -50.38
CA ALA A 20 -31.26 27.99 -50.93
C ALA A 20 -31.42 29.06 -52.02
N LYS A 21 -30.57 30.11 -51.98
CA LYS A 21 -30.06 30.92 -53.12
C LYS A 21 -29.15 32.03 -52.54
N ALA A 22 -28.00 32.44 -53.09
CA ALA A 22 -27.33 32.20 -54.36
C ALA A 22 -25.83 32.61 -54.27
N VAL A 23 -24.97 31.84 -54.95
CA VAL A 23 -23.83 32.22 -55.85
C VAL A 23 -22.83 33.35 -55.46
N ALA A 24 -21.53 33.01 -55.27
CA ALA A 24 -20.39 33.41 -56.15
C ALA A 24 -18.99 33.12 -55.55
N GLU A 25 -18.19 32.33 -56.30
CA GLU A 25 -16.71 32.31 -56.56
C GLU A 25 -15.60 32.32 -55.46
N PRO A 26 -14.39 31.80 -55.80
CA PRO A 26 -13.44 31.20 -54.84
C PRO A 26 -12.21 32.06 -54.52
N ALA A 27 -11.71 31.98 -53.28
CA ALA A 27 -10.38 32.48 -52.92
C ALA A 27 -9.74 31.69 -51.77
N SER A 28 -8.61 31.03 -52.10
CA SER A 28 -7.41 30.70 -51.30
C SER A 28 -7.49 29.91 -49.97
N PRO A 29 -6.51 29.02 -49.71
CA PRO A 29 -6.51 28.13 -48.55
C PRO A 29 -5.85 28.79 -47.32
N ALA A 30 -6.64 29.09 -46.29
CA ALA A 30 -6.12 29.44 -44.98
C ALA A 30 -6.10 28.19 -44.09
N ARG A 31 -4.92 27.89 -43.56
CA ARG A 31 -4.59 26.80 -42.62
C ARG A 31 -5.66 26.59 -41.54
N ALA A 32 -6.30 25.43 -41.54
CA ALA A 32 -7.01 24.93 -40.38
C ALA A 32 -6.00 24.55 -39.29
N ALA A 33 -6.07 25.20 -38.14
CA ALA A 33 -5.43 24.74 -36.92
C ALA A 33 -6.12 23.45 -36.44
N PRO A 34 -5.39 22.46 -35.92
CA PRO A 34 -6.00 21.25 -35.41
C PRO A 34 -6.83 21.57 -34.16
N VAL A 35 -8.08 21.11 -34.15
CA VAL A 35 -8.94 21.10 -32.97
C VAL A 35 -8.27 20.18 -31.93
N GLU A 36 -7.60 20.78 -30.95
CA GLU A 36 -7.06 20.05 -29.80
C GLU A 36 -8.23 19.57 -28.93
N SER A 37 -8.22 18.27 -28.60
CA SER A 37 -9.15 17.69 -27.64
C SER A 37 -8.93 18.31 -26.25
N GLU A 38 -10.01 18.58 -25.53
CA GLU A 38 -10.05 19.14 -24.17
C GLU A 38 -9.15 18.36 -23.18
N ALA A 39 -9.02 17.04 -23.37
CA ALA A 39 -8.12 16.17 -22.59
C ALA A 39 -6.62 16.44 -22.86
N ALA A 40 -6.26 16.92 -24.05
CA ALA A 40 -4.89 17.33 -24.39
C ALA A 40 -4.56 18.74 -23.86
N ALA A 41 -5.56 19.61 -23.76
CA ALA A 41 -5.43 20.93 -23.14
C ALA A 41 -5.23 20.85 -21.62
N LEU A 42 -5.86 19.88 -20.95
CA LEU A 42 -5.68 19.58 -19.52
C LEU A 42 -4.26 19.09 -19.18
N ARG A 43 -3.63 18.30 -20.07
CA ARG A 43 -2.26 17.76 -19.84
C ARG A 43 -1.14 18.80 -19.93
N ARG A 44 -1.37 19.96 -20.55
CA ARG A 44 -0.36 21.02 -20.67
C ARG A 44 -0.36 22.03 -19.52
N ARG A 45 -1.34 21.98 -18.61
CA ARG A 45 -1.51 23.02 -17.57
C ARG A 45 -1.07 22.62 -16.15
N THR A 46 -0.71 21.36 -15.93
CA THR A 46 -0.19 20.88 -14.64
C THR A 46 1.34 20.76 -14.58
N SER A 47 2.07 21.18 -15.63
CA SER A 47 3.53 21.18 -15.60
C SER A 47 4.05 22.34 -14.73
N ILE A 48 4.48 22.02 -13.51
CA ILE A 48 5.17 22.96 -12.62
C ILE A 48 6.58 23.22 -13.16
N PRO A 49 7.07 24.47 -13.20
CA PRO A 49 8.47 24.78 -13.52
C PRO A 49 9.43 24.20 -12.46
N SER A 50 10.57 23.67 -12.91
CA SER A 50 11.60 22.95 -12.14
C SER A 50 12.30 23.73 -10.99
N THR A 51 11.79 24.89 -10.54
CA THR A 51 12.53 25.80 -9.65
C THR A 51 11.78 26.22 -8.38
N PHE A 52 10.74 25.50 -7.96
CA PHE A 52 10.08 25.79 -6.69
C PHE A 52 10.60 24.88 -5.57
N SER A 53 11.66 25.32 -4.89
CA SER A 53 12.08 24.77 -3.61
C SER A 53 11.66 25.74 -2.51
N PHE A 54 10.80 25.29 -1.59
CA PHE A 54 10.50 26.01 -0.36
C PHE A 54 11.35 25.42 0.78
N GLY A 55 12.26 26.23 1.34
CA GLY A 55 12.88 25.98 2.65
C GLY A 55 11.90 26.35 3.77
N GLY A 56 12.08 26.04 5.04
CA GLY A 56 13.20 25.47 5.79
C GLY A 56 13.03 25.96 7.24
N VAL A 57 12.92 25.04 8.21
CA VAL A 57 13.12 25.32 9.65
C VAL A 57 13.78 24.08 10.26
N ASP A 58 14.81 24.34 11.07
CA ASP A 58 15.81 23.41 11.57
C ASP A 58 15.29 22.32 12.51
N HIS A 59 15.28 21.07 12.05
CA HIS A 59 15.66 19.92 12.88
C HIS A 59 16.60 19.01 12.08
N ALA A 60 17.89 19.14 12.39
CA ALA A 60 18.98 18.40 11.76
C ALA A 60 18.88 16.89 12.06
N ILE A 61 18.29 16.13 11.15
CA ILE A 61 18.60 14.72 10.94
C ILE A 61 19.96 14.69 10.24
N PRO A 62 20.96 13.90 10.70
CA PRO A 62 22.30 13.96 10.14
C PRO A 62 22.28 13.59 8.65
N ALA A 63 22.54 14.59 7.81
CA ALA A 63 22.73 14.46 6.38
C ALA A 63 23.97 13.59 6.12
N ALA A 64 23.76 12.29 5.93
CA ALA A 64 24.74 11.42 5.34
C ALA A 64 24.82 11.70 3.82
N ASP A 65 25.78 12.53 3.44
CA ASP A 65 26.47 12.62 2.15
C ASP A 65 25.65 12.21 0.90
N VAL A 66 24.72 13.10 0.51
CA VAL A 66 23.89 12.99 -0.71
C VAL A 66 24.73 13.14 -2.00
N GLY A 67 26.00 13.56 -1.90
CA GLY A 67 26.90 13.76 -3.04
C GLY A 67 27.57 12.51 -3.60
N GLN A 68 27.53 11.36 -2.91
CA GLN A 68 28.21 10.14 -3.36
C GLN A 68 27.29 9.09 -4.03
N ARG A 69 25.96 9.30 -4.09
CA ARG A 69 25.03 8.42 -4.84
C ARG A 69 25.04 8.68 -6.35
N ARG A 70 26.21 8.98 -6.92
CA ARG A 70 26.42 9.00 -8.37
C ARG A 70 26.55 7.55 -8.84
N TRP A 71 25.41 6.91 -9.09
CA TRP A 71 25.39 5.60 -9.73
C TRP A 71 26.15 5.67 -11.06
N ARG A 72 27.14 4.79 -11.17
CA ARG A 72 27.78 4.45 -12.44
C ARG A 72 26.71 3.83 -13.33
N SER A 73 26.20 4.62 -14.26
CA SER A 73 25.44 4.12 -15.40
C SER A 73 26.29 3.08 -16.12
N PHE A 74 25.73 1.87 -16.30
CA PHE A 74 26.17 0.99 -17.35
C PHE A 74 25.62 1.58 -18.66
N ASP A 75 26.45 2.34 -19.36
CA ASP A 75 26.29 2.48 -20.80
C ASP A 75 26.57 1.11 -21.41
N ALA A 76 25.49 0.41 -21.77
CA ALA A 76 25.55 -0.75 -22.63
C ALA A 76 25.84 -0.27 -24.05
N ALA A 77 27.12 -0.02 -24.33
CA ALA A 77 27.62 -0.10 -25.69
C ALA A 77 27.48 -1.56 -26.16
N VAL A 78 26.73 -1.72 -27.25
CA VAL A 78 26.59 -2.95 -28.02
C VAL A 78 27.98 -3.49 -28.38
N ALA A 79 28.43 -4.57 -27.73
CA ALA A 79 29.57 -5.36 -28.18
C ALA A 79 29.59 -6.79 -27.57
N ALA A 80 29.33 -7.77 -28.44
CA ALA A 80 29.74 -9.18 -28.47
C ALA A 80 29.89 -10.00 -27.16
N ASP A 81 29.28 -11.19 -27.18
CA ASP A 81 29.14 -12.24 -26.13
C ASP A 81 30.44 -12.71 -25.42
N SER A 82 31.63 -12.24 -25.80
CA SER A 82 32.89 -12.62 -25.16
C SER A 82 33.23 -11.78 -23.92
N ALA A 83 32.69 -10.56 -23.77
CA ALA A 83 33.04 -9.67 -22.65
C ALA A 83 32.28 -9.98 -21.35
N ALA A 84 31.05 -10.51 -21.47
CA ALA A 84 30.19 -10.84 -20.32
C ALA A 84 30.77 -11.96 -19.45
N SER A 85 31.42 -12.96 -20.06
CA SER A 85 32.07 -14.06 -19.32
C SER A 85 33.26 -13.57 -18.48
N SER A 86 34.03 -12.60 -18.98
CA SER A 86 35.18 -12.03 -18.26
C SER A 86 34.75 -11.16 -17.07
N ALA A 87 33.66 -10.40 -17.23
CA ALA A 87 33.08 -9.59 -16.16
C ALA A 87 32.50 -10.47 -15.03
N LEU A 88 31.86 -11.60 -15.38
CA LEU A 88 31.32 -12.55 -14.41
C LEU A 88 32.43 -13.23 -13.59
N GLU A 89 33.54 -13.61 -14.22
CA GLU A 89 34.70 -14.18 -13.52
C GLU A 89 35.40 -13.18 -12.59
N GLN A 90 35.51 -11.91 -13.00
CA GLN A 90 36.06 -10.85 -12.15
C GLN A 90 35.16 -10.57 -10.93
N LEU A 91 33.83 -10.57 -11.12
CA LEU A 91 32.87 -10.43 -10.03
C LEU A 91 32.96 -11.61 -9.05
N THR A 92 33.06 -12.85 -9.56
CA THR A 92 33.16 -14.06 -8.74
C THR A 92 34.44 -14.07 -7.90
N ARG A 93 35.58 -13.65 -8.47
CA ARG A 93 36.84 -13.49 -7.71
C ARG A 93 36.75 -12.42 -6.63
N ARG A 94 36.06 -11.31 -6.90
CA ARG A 94 35.93 -10.20 -5.93
C ARG A 94 35.01 -10.56 -4.76
N ILE A 95 33.93 -11.29 -5.03
CA ILE A 95 33.05 -11.87 -4.01
C ILE A 95 33.81 -12.84 -3.10
N GLN A 96 34.66 -13.71 -3.68
CA GLN A 96 35.50 -14.61 -2.89
C GLN A 96 36.52 -13.87 -2.02
N GLN A 97 37.17 -12.83 -2.54
CA GLN A 97 38.12 -12.02 -1.77
C GLN A 97 37.44 -11.27 -0.61
N GLU A 98 36.28 -10.65 -0.85
CA GLU A 98 35.52 -9.96 0.21
C GLU A 98 35.00 -10.93 1.27
N SER A 99 34.57 -12.15 0.88
CA SER A 99 34.16 -13.18 1.85
C SER A 99 35.31 -13.57 2.81
N GLN A 100 36.55 -13.62 2.31
CA GLN A 100 37.73 -13.89 3.14
C GLN A 100 38.09 -12.71 4.05
N HIS A 101 37.88 -11.47 3.60
CA HIS A 101 38.07 -10.27 4.43
C HIS A 101 37.03 -10.17 5.56
N VAL A 102 35.77 -10.56 5.30
CA VAL A 102 34.71 -10.62 6.30
C VAL A 102 34.99 -11.70 7.35
N LEU A 103 35.49 -12.87 6.95
CA LEU A 103 35.92 -13.93 7.88
C LEU A 103 37.07 -13.46 8.79
N LYS A 104 38.04 -12.71 8.26
CA LYS A 104 39.14 -12.11 9.06
C LYS A 104 38.65 -11.03 10.04
N ARG A 105 37.61 -10.25 9.69
CA ARG A 105 36.98 -9.26 10.60
C ARG A 105 36.13 -9.94 11.68
N LYS A 106 35.45 -11.05 11.35
CA LYS A 106 34.64 -11.86 12.28
C LYS A 106 35.50 -12.48 13.41
N ALA A 107 36.71 -12.92 13.10
CA ALA A 107 37.67 -13.44 14.10
C ALA A 107 38.15 -12.37 15.10
N ARG A 108 38.04 -11.08 14.77
CA ARG A 108 38.40 -9.96 15.68
C ARG A 108 37.25 -9.54 16.59
N LEU A 109 36.00 -9.80 16.20
CA LEU A 109 34.81 -9.36 16.94
C LEU A 109 34.25 -10.41 17.90
N SER A 110 34.65 -11.69 17.79
CA SER A 110 34.19 -12.73 18.72
C SER A 110 34.77 -12.61 20.13
N LYS A 111 35.88 -11.89 20.33
CA LYS A 111 36.52 -11.70 21.65
C LYS A 111 35.82 -10.69 22.58
N ARG A 112 34.84 -9.91 22.08
CA ARG A 112 34.19 -8.83 22.86
C ARG A 112 32.77 -9.15 23.36
N ARG A 113 32.19 -10.31 23.02
CA ARG A 113 30.76 -10.59 23.20
C ARG A 113 30.38 -11.63 24.28
N GLU A 114 31.34 -12.12 25.06
CA GLU A 114 31.05 -13.10 26.14
C GLU A 114 30.67 -12.48 27.50
N LEU A 115 30.64 -11.14 27.63
CA LEU A 115 30.55 -10.49 28.94
C LEU A 115 29.17 -9.91 29.33
N LEU A 116 28.13 -10.02 28.51
CA LEU A 116 26.83 -9.37 28.79
C LEU A 116 25.60 -10.24 28.46
N ARG A 117 25.47 -11.41 29.12
CA ARG A 117 24.19 -12.13 29.19
C ARG A 117 23.92 -12.63 30.60
N SER A 118 23.07 -11.93 31.33
CA SER A 118 22.26 -12.54 32.39
C SER A 118 21.00 -11.71 32.65
N VAL A 119 19.94 -12.46 32.94
CA VAL A 119 18.63 -12.07 33.52
C VAL A 119 17.45 -11.93 32.53
N LYS A 120 16.33 -12.52 32.99
CA LYS A 120 15.24 -13.19 32.27
C LYS A 120 13.94 -12.79 33.00
N GLY A 121 12.86 -12.48 32.27
CA GLY A 121 11.51 -12.33 32.84
C GLY A 121 10.45 -12.25 31.75
N TRP A 122 9.54 -13.24 31.68
CA TRP A 122 8.44 -13.37 30.72
C TRP A 122 7.26 -14.09 31.40
N LEU A 123 6.03 -13.78 30.95
CA LEU A 123 4.85 -14.66 30.72
C LEU A 123 3.51 -14.05 31.20
N SER A 124 2.86 -13.23 30.37
CA SER A 124 1.38 -13.23 30.31
C SER A 124 0.81 -12.81 28.94
N SER A 125 1.43 -11.86 28.22
CA SER A 125 1.00 -11.47 26.85
C SER A 125 1.36 -12.49 25.76
N SER A 126 2.44 -13.26 25.99
CA SER A 126 3.06 -14.15 25.00
C SER A 126 2.17 -15.29 24.45
N ARG A 127 1.12 -15.71 25.16
CA ARG A 127 0.36 -16.93 24.77
C ARG A 127 -0.61 -16.68 23.63
N ARG A 128 -1.33 -15.55 23.63
CA ARG A 128 -2.21 -15.15 22.50
C ARG A 128 -1.39 -14.85 21.24
N ASP A 129 -0.25 -14.18 21.42
CA ASP A 129 0.70 -13.94 20.33
C ASP A 129 1.23 -15.24 19.73
N GLN A 130 1.63 -16.20 20.57
CA GLN A 130 2.05 -17.52 20.09
C GLN A 130 0.93 -18.23 19.33
N VAL A 131 -0.33 -18.13 19.78
CA VAL A 131 -1.46 -18.76 19.09
C VAL A 131 -1.71 -18.13 17.72
N ALA A 132 -1.80 -16.80 17.62
CA ALA A 132 -2.01 -16.10 16.35
C ALA A 132 -0.84 -16.34 15.37
N LEU A 133 0.39 -16.34 15.87
CA LEU A 133 1.60 -16.57 15.09
C LEU A 133 1.72 -18.05 14.65
N LEU A 134 1.32 -19.00 15.50
CA LEU A 134 1.21 -20.41 15.13
C LEU A 134 0.12 -20.61 14.08
N GLN A 135 -1.04 -19.96 14.20
CA GLN A 135 -2.10 -20.00 13.18
C GLN A 135 -1.59 -19.47 11.83
N MET A 136 -0.84 -18.36 11.83
CA MET A 136 -0.23 -17.82 10.62
C MET A 136 0.84 -18.74 10.02
N GLN A 137 1.70 -19.33 10.86
CA GLN A 137 2.68 -20.31 10.40
C GLN A 137 1.99 -21.54 9.81
N LEU A 138 0.90 -22.00 10.41
CA LEU A 138 0.09 -23.12 9.93
C LEU A 138 -0.56 -22.81 8.58
N VAL A 139 -1.16 -21.62 8.44
CA VAL A 139 -1.76 -21.14 7.18
C VAL A 139 -0.69 -21.05 6.09
N ALA A 140 0.51 -20.56 6.41
CA ALA A 140 1.64 -20.51 5.48
C ALA A 140 2.16 -21.92 5.10
N GLU A 141 2.22 -22.86 6.06
CA GLU A 141 2.62 -24.26 5.81
C GLU A 141 1.57 -25.03 4.97
N VAL A 142 0.28 -24.74 5.15
CA VAL A 142 -0.82 -25.28 4.35
C VAL A 142 -0.83 -24.66 2.94
N ALA A 143 -0.64 -23.33 2.84
CA ALA A 143 -0.52 -22.62 1.56
C ALA A 143 0.65 -23.13 0.70
N THR A 144 1.74 -23.59 1.34
CA THR A 144 2.93 -24.16 0.67
C THR A 144 2.81 -25.66 0.35
N SER A 145 1.60 -26.25 0.47
CA SER A 145 1.28 -27.65 0.12
C SER A 145 2.08 -28.74 0.86
N ASN A 146 2.70 -28.43 2.01
CA ASN A 146 3.50 -29.41 2.75
C ASN A 146 2.71 -30.22 3.80
N ARG A 147 1.44 -29.90 4.08
CA ARG A 147 0.56 -30.65 5.03
C ARG A 147 -0.90 -30.72 4.57
N SER A 148 -1.58 -31.80 4.97
CA SER A 148 -2.98 -32.12 4.60
C SER A 148 -4.01 -31.33 5.43
N LEU A 149 -5.19 -31.13 4.83
CA LEU A 149 -6.38 -30.42 5.36
C LEU A 149 -6.87 -30.88 6.76
N ALA A 150 -6.38 -32.01 7.28
CA ALA A 150 -6.72 -32.53 8.61
C ALA A 150 -6.35 -31.56 9.75
N VAL A 151 -5.33 -30.72 9.52
CA VAL A 151 -4.82 -29.72 10.48
C VAL A 151 -5.80 -28.53 10.68
N LEU A 152 -6.69 -28.26 9.72
CA LEU A 152 -7.75 -27.26 9.90
C LEU A 152 -8.86 -27.74 10.87
N GLY A 153 -9.00 -29.06 11.04
CA GLY A 153 -9.86 -29.65 12.08
C GLY A 153 -9.36 -29.33 13.48
N ASP A 154 -8.04 -29.34 13.67
CA ASP A 154 -7.40 -28.99 14.95
C ASP A 154 -7.47 -27.48 15.26
N MET A 155 -7.56 -26.62 14.23
CA MET A 155 -7.79 -25.17 14.43
C MET A 155 -9.16 -24.85 15.03
N ARG A 156 -10.20 -25.62 14.67
CA ARG A 156 -11.54 -25.47 15.27
C ARG A 156 -11.51 -25.84 16.75
N THR A 157 -10.81 -26.92 17.10
CA THR A 157 -10.66 -27.39 18.48
C THR A 157 -9.90 -26.40 19.35
N LEU A 158 -8.89 -25.71 18.81
CA LEU A 158 -8.13 -24.68 19.54
C LEU A 158 -8.92 -23.38 19.76
N LEU A 159 -9.82 -23.01 18.84
CA LEU A 159 -10.73 -21.87 19.00
C LEU A 159 -11.83 -22.15 20.03
N GLU A 160 -12.35 -23.38 20.07
CA GLU A 160 -13.35 -23.82 21.07
C GLU A 160 -12.77 -23.88 22.50
N MET A 161 -11.44 -23.93 22.64
CA MET A 161 -10.75 -23.86 23.94
C MET A 161 -10.49 -22.43 24.43
N ASP A 162 -10.45 -21.43 23.53
CA ASP A 162 -10.21 -20.01 23.88
C ASP A 162 -11.50 -19.35 24.42
N GLU A 163 -12.68 -19.77 23.94
CA GLU A 163 -13.98 -19.31 24.44
C GLU A 163 -14.36 -19.89 25.83
N ALA A 164 -13.73 -20.99 26.26
CA ALA A 164 -14.06 -21.67 27.51
C ALA A 164 -13.36 -21.06 28.76
N ASP A 165 -12.33 -20.24 28.57
CA ASP A 165 -11.48 -19.70 29.64
C ASP A 165 -11.86 -18.26 30.09
N GLU A 166 -12.93 -17.65 29.55
CA GLU A 166 -13.44 -16.33 29.95
C GLU A 166 -14.27 -16.31 31.25
N LEU A 167 -13.88 -17.09 32.28
CA LEU A 167 -14.49 -17.00 33.62
C LEU A 167 -13.46 -16.54 34.67
N PRO A 168 -13.75 -15.50 35.48
CA PRO A 168 -12.73 -14.87 36.30
C PRO A 168 -12.59 -15.56 37.66
N ALA A 169 -11.36 -15.95 38.00
CA ALA A 169 -10.95 -16.28 39.38
C ALA A 169 -9.75 -15.40 39.76
N GLY A 170 -9.87 -14.68 40.88
CA GLY A 170 -8.99 -13.55 41.21
C GLY A 170 -7.92 -13.76 42.29
N ARG A 171 -7.30 -12.61 42.60
CA ARG A 171 -6.60 -12.13 43.81
C ARG A 171 -5.09 -12.39 44.06
N HIS A 172 -4.44 -11.25 44.36
CA HIS A 172 -3.28 -10.95 45.25
C HIS A 172 -1.86 -11.23 44.73
N ARG A 173 -0.77 -10.51 45.08
CA ARG A 173 -0.43 -9.22 45.76
C ARG A 173 1.12 -9.23 45.83
N GLY A 174 1.82 -8.12 45.58
CA GLY A 174 3.26 -8.03 45.93
C GLY A 174 4.04 -6.90 45.26
N SER A 175 4.79 -6.15 46.06
CA SER A 175 5.26 -4.78 45.82
C SER A 175 6.79 -4.69 45.63
N PHE A 176 7.25 -3.52 45.16
CA PHE A 176 8.62 -2.96 45.23
C PHE A 176 9.70 -3.54 44.30
N ALA A 177 9.49 -3.37 43.00
CA ALA A 177 10.53 -2.89 42.09
C ALA A 177 9.84 -1.82 41.26
N ALA A 178 10.14 -0.54 41.45
CA ALA A 178 9.33 0.54 40.85
C ALA A 178 10.12 1.52 39.98
N SER A 179 11.45 1.52 40.04
CA SER A 179 12.27 2.49 39.29
C SER A 179 13.09 1.89 38.15
N GLN A 180 13.34 0.57 38.16
CA GLN A 180 13.98 -0.16 37.04
C GLN A 180 12.96 -0.86 36.13
N THR A 181 11.85 -1.32 36.72
CA THR A 181 10.63 -1.77 36.05
C THR A 181 9.87 -0.65 35.34
N LEU A 182 10.11 0.62 35.68
CA LEU A 182 9.55 1.75 34.94
C LEU A 182 10.29 1.95 33.61
N LEU A 183 11.62 1.83 33.59
CA LEU A 183 12.43 1.91 32.37
C LEU A 183 12.29 0.64 31.50
N ASP A 184 12.29 -0.55 32.12
CA ASP A 184 11.95 -1.80 31.42
C ASP A 184 10.48 -1.82 31.00
N GLY A 185 9.60 -1.12 31.72
CA GLY A 185 8.18 -0.96 31.41
C GLY A 185 7.93 0.00 30.26
N ILE A 186 8.78 1.02 30.09
CA ILE A 186 8.76 1.95 28.95
C ILE A 186 9.29 1.24 27.69
N GLU A 187 10.41 0.51 27.77
CA GLU A 187 10.87 -0.31 26.64
C GLU A 187 9.90 -1.45 26.28
N GLN A 188 9.13 -1.95 27.27
CA GLN A 188 8.07 -2.94 27.04
C GLN A 188 6.78 -2.31 26.51
N SER A 189 6.44 -1.07 26.88
CA SER A 189 5.29 -0.35 26.32
C SER A 189 5.56 0.06 24.89
N ASP A 190 6.77 0.54 24.57
CA ASP A 190 7.15 0.93 23.21
C ASP A 190 7.21 -0.30 22.29
N ARG A 191 7.65 -1.45 22.82
CA ARG A 191 7.51 -2.74 22.12
C ARG A 191 6.06 -3.20 21.98
N ALA A 192 5.24 -3.05 23.01
CA ALA A 192 3.83 -3.44 22.96
C ALA A 192 3.03 -2.57 21.97
N LEU A 193 3.38 -1.28 21.84
CA LEU A 193 2.79 -0.34 20.89
C LEU A 193 3.26 -0.60 19.46
N ALA A 194 4.57 -0.81 19.23
CA ALA A 194 5.13 -1.24 17.94
C ALA A 194 4.63 -2.62 17.48
N GLU A 195 4.08 -3.40 18.40
CA GLU A 195 3.46 -4.68 18.11
C GLU A 195 2.03 -4.52 17.58
N ASP A 196 1.31 -3.43 17.86
CA ASP A 196 -0.13 -3.37 17.57
C ASP A 196 -0.45 -3.25 16.07
N TRP A 197 0.21 -2.34 15.33
CA TRP A 197 0.00 -2.25 13.89
C TRP A 197 0.62 -3.43 13.16
N LEU A 198 1.85 -3.81 13.52
CA LEU A 198 2.50 -4.94 12.87
C LEU A 198 1.68 -6.22 13.09
N ARG A 199 1.10 -6.42 14.29
CA ARG A 199 0.11 -7.47 14.55
C ARG A 199 -1.10 -7.33 13.64
N GLN A 200 -1.64 -6.13 13.45
CA GLN A 200 -2.78 -5.92 12.56
C GLN A 200 -2.46 -6.23 11.10
N VAL A 201 -1.31 -5.80 10.56
CA VAL A 201 -0.86 -6.16 9.21
C VAL A 201 -0.73 -7.67 9.10
N LEU A 202 -0.14 -8.32 10.10
CA LEU A 202 -0.01 -9.77 10.16
C LEU A 202 -1.39 -10.47 10.19
N GLN A 203 -2.35 -9.97 10.97
CA GLN A 203 -3.72 -10.47 11.02
C GLN A 203 -4.46 -10.30 9.68
N LEU A 204 -4.37 -9.11 9.06
CA LEU A 204 -4.94 -8.83 7.74
C LEU A 204 -4.33 -9.76 6.69
N GLN A 205 -3.01 -9.94 6.73
CA GLN A 205 -2.30 -10.85 5.83
C GLN A 205 -2.73 -12.31 6.07
N SER A 206 -2.88 -12.74 7.32
CA SER A 206 -3.39 -14.07 7.67
C SER A 206 -4.79 -14.31 7.12
N LYS A 207 -5.70 -13.35 7.34
CA LYS A 207 -7.08 -13.39 6.83
C LYS A 207 -7.09 -13.45 5.30
N TYR A 208 -6.28 -12.62 4.64
CA TYR A 208 -6.11 -12.60 3.19
C TYR A 208 -5.69 -13.98 2.68
N LEU A 209 -4.64 -14.56 3.26
CA LEU A 209 -4.11 -15.87 2.87
C LEU A 209 -5.10 -17.00 3.14
N GLY A 210 -5.80 -16.96 4.28
CA GLY A 210 -6.88 -17.91 4.59
C GLY A 210 -7.99 -17.87 3.52
N LYS A 211 -8.44 -16.67 3.14
CA LYS A 211 -9.43 -16.50 2.07
C LYS A 211 -8.89 -16.94 0.71
N LEU A 212 -7.61 -16.70 0.44
CA LEU A 212 -6.96 -17.10 -0.81
C LEU A 212 -6.94 -18.63 -0.95
N ILE A 213 -6.63 -19.35 0.13
CA ILE A 213 -6.68 -20.82 0.18
C ILE A 213 -8.12 -21.32 -0.05
N GLU A 214 -9.11 -20.72 0.61
CA GLU A 214 -10.52 -21.06 0.42
C GLU A 214 -10.95 -20.91 -1.05
N LEU A 215 -10.63 -19.77 -1.68
CA LEU A 215 -10.94 -19.52 -3.09
C LEU A 215 -10.18 -20.48 -4.01
N HIS A 216 -8.93 -20.83 -3.70
CA HIS A 216 -8.19 -21.84 -4.47
C HIS A 216 -8.86 -23.21 -4.44
N GLY A 217 -9.54 -23.57 -3.35
CA GLY A 217 -10.34 -24.80 -3.27
C GLY A 217 -11.58 -24.82 -4.16
N GLN A 218 -12.05 -23.65 -4.64
CA GLN A 218 -13.26 -23.54 -5.43
C GLN A 218 -13.03 -23.97 -6.90
N LYS A 219 -13.77 -24.98 -7.35
CA LYS A 219 -13.75 -25.47 -8.74
C LYS A 219 -14.25 -24.42 -9.75
N ALA A 220 -15.12 -23.50 -9.33
CA ALA A 220 -15.64 -22.42 -10.18
C ALA A 220 -14.55 -21.44 -10.65
N LEU A 221 -13.42 -21.40 -9.95
CA LEU A 221 -12.28 -20.52 -10.26
C LEU A 221 -11.21 -21.22 -11.09
N GLU A 222 -11.46 -22.43 -11.60
CA GLU A 222 -10.54 -23.07 -12.53
C GLU A 222 -10.39 -22.27 -13.84
N PRO A 223 -9.17 -22.04 -14.34
CA PRO A 223 -8.91 -21.25 -15.55
C PRO A 223 -9.18 -22.06 -16.83
N ASN A 224 -10.33 -22.73 -16.92
CA ASN A 224 -10.66 -23.59 -18.06
C ASN A 224 -10.83 -22.75 -19.34
N GLY A 225 -9.92 -22.95 -20.30
CA GLY A 225 -9.89 -22.22 -21.57
C GLY A 225 -9.43 -20.76 -21.46
N LEU A 226 -9.03 -20.31 -20.27
CA LEU A 226 -8.55 -18.95 -20.06
C LEU A 226 -7.04 -18.87 -20.32
N THR A 227 -6.65 -17.98 -21.23
CA THR A 227 -5.24 -17.68 -21.51
C THR A 227 -4.75 -16.53 -20.61
N LEU A 228 -3.43 -16.45 -20.38
CA LEU A 228 -2.84 -15.36 -19.60
C LEU A 228 -3.20 -13.97 -20.17
N PRO A 229 -3.08 -13.70 -21.49
CA PRO A 229 -3.48 -12.41 -22.06
C PRO A 229 -4.95 -12.03 -21.79
N GLN A 230 -5.87 -12.99 -21.89
CA GLN A 230 -7.28 -12.75 -21.61
C GLN A 230 -7.55 -12.39 -20.14
N LEU A 231 -6.76 -12.96 -19.22
CA LEU A 231 -6.84 -12.61 -17.80
C LEU A 231 -6.22 -11.24 -17.52
N LEU A 232 -5.07 -10.94 -18.13
CA LEU A 232 -4.39 -9.66 -17.98
C LEU A 232 -5.20 -8.47 -18.53
N ALA A 233 -6.03 -8.70 -19.56
CA ALA A 233 -7.00 -7.72 -20.04
C ALA A 233 -8.05 -7.31 -18.97
N LYS A 234 -8.18 -8.11 -17.90
CA LYS A 234 -9.06 -7.85 -16.74
C LYS A 234 -8.29 -7.38 -15.51
N SER A 235 -7.15 -6.69 -15.70
CA SER A 235 -6.30 -6.19 -14.62
C SER A 235 -7.04 -5.28 -13.62
N HIS A 236 -8.01 -4.50 -14.09
CA HIS A 236 -8.86 -3.66 -13.22
C HIS A 236 -9.65 -4.46 -12.17
N CYS A 237 -9.86 -5.77 -12.37
CA CYS A 237 -10.52 -6.64 -11.38
C CYS A 237 -9.59 -7.09 -10.24
N VAL A 238 -8.29 -6.79 -10.31
CA VAL A 238 -7.31 -7.19 -9.30
C VAL A 238 -7.24 -6.19 -8.16
N VAL A 239 -7.32 -4.91 -8.49
CA VAL A 239 -7.34 -3.81 -7.53
C VAL A 239 -8.64 -3.88 -6.73
N SER A 240 -8.52 -4.31 -5.48
CA SER A 240 -9.63 -4.40 -4.54
C SER A 240 -9.64 -3.15 -3.66
N ALA A 241 -10.84 -2.67 -3.32
CA ALA A 241 -11.00 -1.68 -2.25
C ALA A 241 -10.92 -2.31 -0.85
N ALA A 242 -10.67 -3.62 -0.76
CA ALA A 242 -10.53 -4.35 0.49
C ALA A 242 -9.25 -5.20 0.46
N ASP A 243 -8.68 -5.46 1.64
CA ASP A 243 -7.60 -6.43 1.85
C ASP A 243 -8.12 -7.87 1.72
N GLU A 244 -8.67 -8.19 0.54
CA GLU A 244 -9.21 -9.51 0.20
C GLU A 244 -8.73 -9.95 -1.19
N PRO A 245 -8.46 -11.25 -1.38
CA PRO A 245 -8.03 -11.79 -2.66
C PRO A 245 -9.16 -11.76 -3.69
N SER A 246 -8.87 -11.18 -4.86
CA SER A 246 -9.81 -11.17 -5.96
C SER A 246 -9.89 -12.55 -6.66
N PRO A 247 -11.06 -12.93 -7.19
CA PRO A 247 -11.18 -14.12 -8.03
C PRO A 247 -10.26 -14.10 -9.25
N ALA A 248 -9.91 -12.91 -9.76
CA ALA A 248 -8.96 -12.73 -10.85
C ALA A 248 -7.54 -13.15 -10.42
N LEU A 249 -7.09 -12.73 -9.23
CA LEU A 249 -5.78 -13.11 -8.69
C LEU A 249 -5.69 -14.63 -8.46
N VAL A 250 -6.75 -15.26 -7.95
CA VAL A 250 -6.80 -16.72 -7.78
C VAL A 250 -6.66 -17.43 -9.13
N LYS A 251 -7.40 -16.98 -10.14
CA LYS A 251 -7.30 -17.52 -11.52
C LYS A 251 -5.89 -17.35 -12.08
N PHE A 252 -5.22 -16.23 -11.77
CA PHE A 252 -3.85 -15.97 -12.18
C PHE A 252 -2.89 -16.98 -11.55
N GLU A 253 -2.91 -17.16 -10.23
CA GLU A 253 -2.04 -18.12 -9.54
C GLU A 253 -2.29 -19.58 -9.98
N LYS A 254 -3.55 -19.95 -10.22
CA LYS A 254 -3.89 -21.27 -10.79
C LYS A 254 -3.34 -21.43 -12.19
N LEU A 255 -3.42 -20.40 -13.02
CA LEU A 255 -2.91 -20.41 -14.38
C LEU A 255 -1.38 -20.55 -14.39
N LEU A 256 -0.67 -19.80 -13.53
CA LEU A 256 0.79 -19.93 -13.35
C LEU A 256 1.18 -21.37 -13.01
N SER A 257 0.45 -22.00 -12.08
CA SER A 257 0.72 -23.38 -11.65
C SER A 257 0.40 -24.40 -12.74
N ARG A 258 -0.75 -24.27 -13.41
CA ARG A 258 -1.23 -25.20 -14.45
C ARG A 258 -0.35 -25.16 -15.70
N GLN A 259 0.06 -23.98 -16.12
CA GLN A 259 0.89 -23.76 -17.31
C GLN A 259 2.40 -23.82 -17.00
N LYS A 260 2.78 -24.05 -15.73
CA LYS A 260 4.18 -24.07 -15.27
C LYS A 260 4.96 -22.80 -15.65
N LEU A 261 4.28 -21.66 -15.67
CA LEU A 261 4.87 -20.37 -16.06
C LEU A 261 5.88 -19.85 -15.04
N LEU A 262 5.81 -20.35 -13.81
CA LEU A 262 6.79 -20.08 -12.77
C LEU A 262 7.71 -21.28 -12.63
N LYS A 263 9.03 -21.06 -12.82
CA LYS A 263 10.04 -22.10 -12.61
C LYS A 263 9.89 -22.69 -11.20
N PRO A 264 9.92 -24.03 -11.02
CA PRO A 264 9.76 -24.65 -9.71
C PRO A 264 10.74 -24.14 -8.65
N GLU A 265 11.96 -23.79 -9.06
CA GLU A 265 12.99 -23.21 -8.18
C GLU A 265 12.61 -21.83 -7.68
N LEU A 266 12.09 -20.96 -8.55
CA LEU A 266 11.64 -19.63 -8.19
C LEU A 266 10.43 -19.69 -7.25
N LYS A 267 9.48 -20.59 -7.54
CA LYS A 267 8.35 -20.86 -6.62
C LYS A 267 8.85 -21.26 -5.24
N LYS A 268 9.74 -22.25 -5.18
CA LYS A 268 10.31 -22.76 -3.92
C LYS A 268 11.09 -21.68 -3.17
N ALA A 269 11.79 -20.79 -3.88
CA ALA A 269 12.49 -19.67 -3.30
C ALA A 269 11.53 -18.63 -2.71
N LEU A 270 10.46 -18.28 -3.42
CA LEU A 270 9.40 -17.38 -2.94
C LEU A 270 8.70 -17.96 -1.71
N ASP A 271 8.28 -19.22 -1.76
CA ASP A 271 7.63 -19.92 -0.65
C ASP A 271 8.55 -19.96 0.58
N LYS A 272 9.83 -20.26 0.37
CA LYS A 272 10.85 -20.23 1.42
C LYS A 272 11.02 -18.82 2.01
N LEU A 273 11.09 -17.79 1.16
CA LEU A 273 11.21 -16.41 1.61
C LEU A 273 10.00 -15.99 2.45
N CYS A 274 8.79 -16.32 2.02
CA CYS A 274 7.56 -16.06 2.77
C CYS A 274 7.61 -16.76 4.14
N LEU A 275 7.95 -18.05 4.17
CA LEU A 275 8.07 -18.81 5.43
C LEU A 275 9.15 -18.25 6.34
N ASP A 276 10.32 -17.88 5.81
CA ASP A 276 11.43 -17.35 6.59
C ASP A 276 11.10 -15.95 7.17
N THR A 277 10.44 -15.10 6.39
CA THR A 277 9.90 -13.80 6.85
C THR A 277 8.88 -14.00 7.96
N MET A 278 7.91 -14.89 7.77
CA MET A 278 6.87 -15.15 8.77
C MET A 278 7.48 -15.73 10.06
N ARG A 279 8.40 -16.69 9.94
CA ARG A 279 9.16 -17.24 11.07
C ARG A 279 10.02 -16.21 11.78
N PHE A 280 10.45 -15.16 11.08
CA PHE A 280 11.19 -14.08 11.73
C PHE A 280 10.30 -13.37 12.76
N PHE A 281 9.06 -13.05 12.39
CA PHE A 281 8.11 -12.43 13.30
C PHE A 281 7.60 -13.37 14.41
N THR A 282 7.62 -14.69 14.20
CA THR A 282 7.23 -15.66 15.23
C THR A 282 8.34 -16.04 16.22
N ARG A 283 9.60 -15.64 15.97
CA ARG A 283 10.71 -16.04 16.83
C ARG A 283 10.77 -15.22 18.11
N VAL A 284 10.89 -15.93 19.23
CA VAL A 284 11.35 -15.37 20.49
C VAL A 284 12.75 -14.75 20.26
N SER A 285 12.93 -13.46 20.61
CA SER A 285 14.10 -12.62 20.24
C SER A 285 15.47 -13.18 20.65
N SER A 286 15.52 -14.27 21.42
CA SER A 286 16.73 -14.89 21.95
C SER A 286 17.48 -15.80 20.97
N GLN A 287 16.89 -16.18 19.82
CA GLN A 287 17.57 -17.05 18.84
C GLN A 287 17.99 -16.29 17.58
N PRO A 288 19.29 -16.35 17.19
CA PRO A 288 19.72 -15.80 15.91
C PRO A 288 19.07 -16.58 14.77
N GLY A 289 18.17 -15.92 14.04
CA GLY A 289 17.53 -16.47 12.86
C GLY A 289 18.51 -16.68 11.68
N PRO A 290 18.15 -17.48 10.67
CA PRO A 290 18.82 -17.46 9.39
C PRO A 290 18.74 -16.04 8.82
N LYS A 291 19.85 -15.61 8.22
CA LYS A 291 19.90 -14.34 7.50
C LYS A 291 18.88 -14.36 6.38
N THR A 292 18.05 -13.34 6.36
CA THR A 292 17.07 -13.04 5.31
C THR A 292 17.64 -11.98 4.37
N PRO A 293 17.23 -11.93 3.09
CA PRO A 293 17.68 -10.87 2.18
C PRO A 293 17.30 -9.46 2.68
N PHE A 294 16.25 -9.34 3.51
CA PHE A 294 15.84 -8.12 4.19
C PHE A 294 16.81 -7.65 5.30
N ASP A 295 17.78 -8.48 5.71
CA ASP A 295 18.79 -8.08 6.70
C ASP A 295 19.98 -7.34 6.07
N ASP A 296 20.25 -7.59 4.79
CA ASP A 296 21.43 -7.09 4.10
C ASP A 296 21.08 -6.02 3.03
N ARG A 297 19.79 -5.79 2.74
CA ARG A 297 19.28 -4.86 1.71
C ARG A 297 18.06 -4.08 2.19
N GLU A 298 17.80 -2.91 1.58
CA GLU A 298 16.58 -2.15 1.84
C GLU A 298 15.33 -2.95 1.39
N PRO A 299 14.26 -3.00 2.20
CA PRO A 299 13.06 -3.77 1.85
C PRO A 299 12.43 -3.37 0.51
N ARG A 300 12.45 -2.08 0.16
CA ARG A 300 12.01 -1.55 -1.14
C ARG A 300 12.71 -2.26 -2.29
N ASP A 301 14.04 -2.29 -2.27
CA ASP A 301 14.84 -2.92 -3.31
C ASP A 301 14.56 -4.41 -3.44
N VAL A 302 14.40 -5.11 -2.31
CA VAL A 302 14.11 -6.55 -2.28
C VAL A 302 12.75 -6.82 -2.92
N MET A 303 11.72 -6.05 -2.54
CA MET A 303 10.35 -6.20 -3.06
C MET A 303 10.29 -5.91 -4.56
N GLN A 304 10.90 -4.80 -5.00
CA GLN A 304 10.94 -4.44 -6.43
C GLN A 304 11.72 -5.46 -7.26
N SER A 305 12.89 -5.92 -6.77
CA SER A 305 13.67 -6.96 -7.44
C SER A 305 12.86 -8.24 -7.60
N LEU A 306 12.17 -8.66 -6.54
CA LEU A 306 11.35 -9.88 -6.54
C LEU A 306 10.19 -9.80 -7.53
N ILE A 307 9.47 -8.67 -7.55
CA ILE A 307 8.39 -8.43 -8.51
C ILE A 307 8.93 -8.47 -9.93
N GLN A 308 10.04 -7.77 -10.19
CA GLN A 308 10.65 -7.70 -11.52
C GLN A 308 11.16 -9.07 -12.01
N GLU A 309 11.76 -9.86 -11.13
CA GLU A 309 12.24 -11.21 -11.42
C GLU A 309 11.08 -12.15 -11.78
N ILE A 310 9.99 -12.13 -11.00
CA ILE A 310 8.79 -12.94 -11.28
C ILE A 310 8.10 -12.47 -12.55
N GLU A 311 7.93 -11.17 -12.74
CA GLU A 311 7.34 -10.57 -13.94
C GLU A 311 8.12 -11.02 -15.19
N ASN A 312 9.45 -10.88 -15.17
CA ASN A 312 10.30 -11.28 -16.30
C ASN A 312 10.26 -12.80 -16.54
N ALA A 313 10.27 -13.61 -15.49
CA ALA A 313 10.19 -15.07 -15.62
C ALA A 313 8.87 -15.48 -16.29
N VAL A 314 7.74 -14.95 -15.83
CA VAL A 314 6.41 -15.25 -16.39
C VAL A 314 6.27 -14.71 -17.80
N ALA A 315 6.71 -13.47 -18.06
CA ALA A 315 6.63 -12.87 -19.39
C ALA A 315 7.45 -13.62 -20.43
N ASN A 316 8.65 -14.08 -20.05
CA ASN A 316 9.53 -14.85 -20.95
C ASN A 316 8.96 -16.24 -21.23
N GLU A 317 8.50 -16.95 -20.20
CA GLU A 317 7.93 -18.30 -20.34
C GLU A 317 6.62 -18.30 -21.12
N ALA A 318 5.78 -17.27 -20.95
CA ALA A 318 4.52 -17.12 -21.66
C ALA A 318 4.65 -16.44 -23.04
N HIS A 319 5.86 -16.04 -23.44
CA HIS A 319 6.12 -15.20 -24.63
C HIS A 319 5.19 -13.97 -24.71
N LEU A 320 5.03 -13.28 -23.58
CA LEU A 320 4.06 -12.21 -23.41
C LEU A 320 4.50 -10.92 -24.14
N GLU A 321 3.57 -10.30 -24.85
CA GLU A 321 3.78 -9.00 -25.47
C GLU A 321 4.09 -7.90 -24.45
N ALA A 322 4.97 -6.95 -24.80
CA ALA A 322 5.38 -5.85 -23.93
C ALA A 322 4.19 -5.00 -23.43
N LYS A 323 3.13 -4.85 -24.24
CA LYS A 323 1.92 -4.09 -23.90
C LYS A 323 1.16 -4.66 -22.68
N LEU A 324 1.31 -5.95 -22.39
CA LEU A 324 0.63 -6.64 -21.29
C LEU A 324 1.47 -6.68 -20.00
N ARG A 325 2.73 -6.23 -20.05
CA ARG A 325 3.62 -6.23 -18.89
C ARG A 325 3.12 -5.37 -17.72
N PRO A 326 2.58 -4.16 -17.92
CA PRO A 326 2.03 -3.38 -16.79
C PRO A 326 0.89 -4.10 -16.06
N ALA A 327 0.03 -4.79 -16.81
CA ALA A 327 -1.02 -5.63 -16.23
C ALA A 327 -0.43 -6.82 -15.48
N LEU A 328 0.56 -7.52 -16.05
CA LEU A 328 1.24 -8.62 -15.37
C LEU A 328 1.91 -8.16 -14.06
N ARG A 329 2.61 -7.03 -14.10
CA ARG A 329 3.26 -6.43 -12.93
C ARG A 329 2.28 -6.21 -11.80
N MET A 330 1.08 -5.70 -12.08
CA MET A 330 0.01 -5.54 -11.08
C MET A 330 -0.42 -6.88 -10.44
N PHE A 331 -0.62 -7.93 -11.24
CA PHE A 331 -0.94 -9.26 -10.69
C PHE A 331 0.20 -9.82 -9.82
N VAL A 332 1.45 -9.65 -10.27
CA VAL A 332 2.64 -10.12 -9.54
C VAL A 332 2.84 -9.32 -8.25
N GLU A 333 2.68 -8.00 -8.29
CA GLU A 333 2.73 -7.11 -7.13
C GLU A 333 1.72 -7.57 -6.08
N HIS A 334 0.46 -7.74 -6.46
CA HIS A 334 -0.58 -8.24 -5.56
C HIS A 334 -0.22 -9.59 -4.95
N MET A 335 0.28 -10.53 -5.77
CA MET A 335 0.71 -11.86 -5.31
C MET A 335 1.85 -11.78 -4.28
N VAL A 336 2.81 -10.87 -4.48
CA VAL A 336 4.00 -10.71 -3.63
C VAL A 336 3.67 -9.95 -2.35
N PHE A 337 3.05 -8.76 -2.46
CA PHE A 337 2.72 -7.92 -1.31
C PHE A 337 1.72 -8.58 -0.37
N SER A 338 0.72 -9.29 -0.88
CA SER A 338 -0.23 -10.02 -0.01
C SER A 338 0.42 -11.11 0.85
N ARG A 339 1.68 -11.49 0.56
CA ARG A 339 2.45 -12.50 1.29
C ARG A 339 3.63 -11.93 2.08
N LEU A 340 4.05 -10.70 1.77
CA LEU A 340 5.27 -10.09 2.31
C LEU A 340 5.05 -8.66 2.82
N ALA A 341 3.81 -8.17 2.93
CA ALA A 341 3.50 -6.83 3.42
C ALA A 341 4.20 -6.51 4.74
N CYS A 342 4.21 -7.44 5.70
CA CYS A 342 4.90 -7.26 6.99
C CYS A 342 6.41 -7.01 6.86
N ALA A 343 7.07 -7.53 5.82
CA ALA A 343 8.50 -7.29 5.58
C ALA A 343 8.79 -5.81 5.25
N CYS A 344 7.81 -5.10 4.69
CA CYS A 344 7.95 -3.70 4.26
C CYS A 344 8.06 -2.74 5.45
N TYR A 345 7.48 -3.12 6.59
CA TYR A 345 7.42 -2.32 7.82
C TYR A 345 8.49 -2.71 8.84
N ARG A 346 9.26 -3.77 8.59
CA ARG A 346 10.15 -4.39 9.58
C ARG A 346 11.13 -3.43 10.25
N GLY A 347 11.65 -2.45 9.51
CA GLY A 347 12.63 -1.48 10.01
C GLY A 347 12.03 -0.22 10.60
N THR A 348 10.74 0.04 10.38
CA THR A 348 10.07 1.33 10.65
C THR A 348 8.76 1.19 11.43
N ALA A 349 8.36 -0.04 11.80
CA ALA A 349 7.08 -0.31 12.44
C ALA A 349 6.91 0.47 13.75
N ALA A 350 7.95 0.53 14.59
CA ALA A 350 7.88 1.26 15.87
C ALA A 350 7.65 2.76 15.66
N ASP A 351 8.43 3.39 14.77
CA ASP A 351 8.30 4.81 14.46
C ASP A 351 6.92 5.12 13.85
N LEU A 352 6.43 4.26 12.95
CA LEU A 352 5.11 4.42 12.36
C LEU A 352 3.98 4.26 13.39
N ASP A 353 4.16 3.41 14.39
CA ASP A 353 3.15 3.17 15.43
C ASP A 353 3.05 4.34 16.40
N GLU A 354 4.20 4.96 16.74
CA GLU A 354 4.22 6.21 17.48
C GLU A 354 3.52 7.33 16.71
N LEU A 355 3.83 7.48 15.41
CA LEU A 355 3.18 8.47 14.54
C LEU A 355 1.67 8.22 14.42
N ASN A 356 1.25 6.97 14.23
CA ASN A 356 -0.16 6.58 14.17
C ASN A 356 -0.88 6.76 15.51
N ALA A 357 -0.21 6.56 16.65
CA ALA A 357 -0.76 6.84 17.96
C ALA A 357 -1.01 8.33 18.16
N SER A 358 -0.01 9.16 17.84
CA SER A 358 -0.14 10.61 17.91
C SER A 358 -1.20 11.13 16.93
N TRP A 359 -1.27 10.58 15.72
CA TRP A 359 -2.33 10.88 14.74
C TRP A 359 -3.73 10.68 15.30
N ARG A 360 -4.00 9.54 15.94
CA ARG A 360 -5.33 9.25 16.51
C ARG A 360 -5.74 10.30 17.55
N GLU A 361 -4.79 10.76 18.36
CA GLU A 361 -5.04 11.80 19.36
C GLU A 361 -5.33 13.15 18.70
N GLN A 362 -4.48 13.59 17.78
CA GLN A 362 -4.59 14.91 17.15
C GLN A 362 -5.78 15.01 16.21
N ALA A 363 -6.04 13.98 15.41
CA ALA A 363 -7.21 13.94 14.54
C ALA A 363 -8.53 14.01 15.34
N ALA A 364 -8.56 13.40 16.54
CA ALA A 364 -9.74 13.47 17.42
C ALA A 364 -10.00 14.89 17.93
N LYS A 365 -8.94 15.67 18.28
CA LYS A 365 -9.07 17.08 18.68
C LYS A 365 -9.61 17.95 17.54
N MET A 366 -9.17 17.67 16.32
CA MET A 366 -9.54 18.44 15.11
C MET A 366 -10.91 18.06 14.53
N ARG A 367 -11.61 17.07 15.10
CA ARG A 367 -12.88 16.55 14.57
C ARG A 367 -14.02 17.56 14.68
N GLU A 368 -13.95 18.47 15.63
CA GLU A 368 -15.00 19.48 15.89
C GLU A 368 -14.89 20.69 14.95
N LEU A 369 -13.75 20.88 14.27
CA LEU A 369 -13.52 22.06 13.45
C LEU A 369 -14.49 22.16 12.26
N THR A 370 -15.10 23.33 12.07
CA THR A 370 -15.95 23.62 10.91
C THR A 370 -15.13 23.83 9.64
N LEU A 371 -15.81 23.91 8.48
CA LEU A 371 -15.16 24.20 7.20
C LEU A 371 -14.54 25.62 7.19
N GLU A 372 -15.14 26.58 7.89
CA GLU A 372 -14.58 27.92 8.08
C GLU A 372 -13.30 27.87 8.93
N GLU A 373 -13.31 27.09 10.01
CA GLU A 373 -12.20 27.03 10.97
C GLU A 373 -10.95 26.33 10.40
N VAL A 374 -11.12 25.38 9.48
CA VAL A 374 -10.00 24.78 8.74
C VAL A 374 -9.44 25.71 7.65
N GLY A 375 -10.01 26.91 7.48
CA GLY A 375 -9.52 27.93 6.56
C GLY A 375 -9.91 27.74 5.11
N LEU A 376 -11.08 27.13 4.83
CA LEU A 376 -11.57 26.98 3.46
C LEU A 376 -11.86 28.36 2.83
N PRO A 377 -11.20 28.75 1.71
CA PRO A 377 -11.30 30.09 1.14
C PRO A 377 -12.54 30.24 0.22
N VAL A 378 -13.68 29.70 0.63
CA VAL A 378 -14.92 29.64 -0.16
C VAL A 378 -16.11 29.92 0.75
N GLU A 379 -17.08 30.70 0.25
CA GLU A 379 -18.35 30.90 0.96
C GLU A 379 -19.11 29.58 1.05
N ILE A 380 -19.36 29.12 2.27
CA ILE A 380 -20.07 27.86 2.52
C ILE A 380 -21.58 28.14 2.50
N PRO A 381 -22.35 27.53 1.59
CA PRO A 381 -23.80 27.71 1.53
C PRO A 381 -24.47 27.28 2.84
N ASP A 382 -25.52 27.98 3.27
CA ASP A 382 -26.21 27.66 4.53
C ASP A 382 -26.86 26.27 4.52
N GLU A 383 -27.28 25.79 3.36
CA GLU A 383 -27.78 24.42 3.14
C GLU A 383 -26.69 23.38 3.40
N ALA A 384 -25.45 23.71 3.02
CA ALA A 384 -24.29 22.86 3.19
C ALA A 384 -23.91 22.76 4.68
N LYS A 385 -24.02 23.85 5.45
CA LYS A 385 -23.77 23.84 6.92
C LYS A 385 -24.66 22.88 7.71
N GLN A 386 -25.82 22.52 7.17
CA GLN A 386 -26.78 21.62 7.80
C GLN A 386 -26.65 20.16 7.31
N GLN A 387 -25.93 19.92 6.22
CA GLN A 387 -25.76 18.59 5.62
C GLN A 387 -24.37 18.02 5.94
N GLU A 388 -24.26 16.69 6.04
CA GLU A 388 -22.97 16.00 6.06
C GLU A 388 -22.38 15.95 4.63
N ILE A 389 -21.92 17.11 4.12
CA ILE A 389 -21.52 17.34 2.73
C ILE A 389 -20.43 16.36 2.21
N PHE A 390 -19.69 15.68 3.11
CA PHE A 390 -18.54 14.83 2.75
C PHE A 390 -18.65 13.37 3.23
N SER A 391 -19.87 12.88 3.47
CA SER A 391 -20.08 11.53 4.00
C SER A 391 -19.55 10.42 3.08
N GLU A 392 -19.64 10.56 1.76
CA GLU A 392 -19.11 9.57 0.81
C GLU A 392 -17.58 9.60 0.77
N SER A 393 -16.96 10.78 0.84
CA SER A 393 -15.50 10.91 0.91
C SER A 393 -14.95 10.29 2.18
N ILE A 394 -15.54 10.60 3.35
CA ILE A 394 -15.15 10.00 4.63
C ILE A 394 -15.25 8.46 4.52
N ALA A 395 -16.36 7.95 3.98
CA ALA A 395 -16.54 6.52 3.78
C ALA A 395 -15.53 5.92 2.78
N ALA A 396 -15.10 6.67 1.76
CA ALA A 396 -14.10 6.22 0.79
C ALA A 396 -12.68 6.18 1.39
N PHE A 397 -12.30 7.20 2.15
CA PHE A 397 -11.03 7.23 2.88
C PHE A 397 -10.94 6.08 3.90
N ASN A 398 -11.99 5.86 4.70
CA ASN A 398 -12.05 4.76 5.68
C ASN A 398 -11.95 3.36 5.06
N LYS A 399 -12.18 3.23 3.74
CA LYS A 399 -12.08 1.98 2.99
C LYS A 399 -10.72 1.78 2.33
N MET A 400 -9.70 2.61 2.62
CA MET A 400 -8.37 2.38 2.09
C MET A 400 -7.81 1.04 2.60
N PRO A 401 -7.32 0.15 1.72
CA PRO A 401 -6.69 -1.10 2.12
C PRO A 401 -5.30 -0.84 2.75
N HIS A 402 -4.64 -1.90 3.18
CA HIS A 402 -3.42 -1.82 3.98
C HIS A 402 -2.26 -2.66 3.42
N LEU A 403 -2.54 -3.69 2.62
CA LEU A 403 -1.52 -4.69 2.26
C LEU A 403 -0.76 -4.39 0.97
N VAL A 404 -1.46 -3.93 -0.08
CA VAL A 404 -0.89 -3.80 -1.44
C VAL A 404 -0.77 -2.34 -1.85
N PRO A 405 0.44 -1.82 -2.11
CA PRO A 405 0.69 -0.39 -2.37
C PRO A 405 -0.19 0.18 -3.48
N SER A 406 -0.24 -0.48 -4.64
CA SER A 406 -1.07 -0.02 -5.75
C SER A 406 -2.57 -0.01 -5.45
N SER A 407 -3.04 -0.89 -4.56
CA SER A 407 -4.44 -0.86 -4.08
C SER A 407 -4.70 0.27 -3.11
N VAL A 408 -3.76 0.56 -2.20
CA VAL A 408 -3.86 1.70 -1.29
C VAL A 408 -3.90 3.00 -2.09
N LEU A 409 -2.96 3.17 -3.02
CA LEU A 409 -2.90 4.35 -3.88
C LEU A 409 -4.16 4.50 -4.73
N ALA A 410 -4.64 3.42 -5.35
CA ALA A 410 -5.86 3.47 -6.15
C ALA A 410 -7.11 3.79 -5.31
N ALA A 411 -7.19 3.32 -4.06
CA ALA A 411 -8.27 3.66 -3.15
C ALA A 411 -8.21 5.12 -2.72
N PHE A 412 -7.02 5.62 -2.39
CA PHE A 412 -6.78 7.04 -2.09
C PHE A 412 -7.19 7.94 -3.25
N MET A 413 -6.73 7.63 -4.48
CA MET A 413 -7.11 8.40 -5.67
C MET A 413 -8.63 8.40 -5.90
N ARG A 414 -9.31 7.27 -5.66
CA ARG A 414 -10.79 7.22 -5.73
C ARG A 414 -11.44 8.08 -4.65
N ALA A 415 -10.91 8.10 -3.44
CA ALA A 415 -11.42 8.94 -2.35
C ALA A 415 -11.28 10.43 -2.68
N VAL A 416 -10.14 10.84 -3.25
CA VAL A 416 -9.94 12.20 -3.77
C VAL A 416 -10.95 12.52 -4.89
N CYS A 417 -11.17 11.62 -5.85
CA CYS A 417 -12.20 11.84 -6.88
C CYS A 417 -13.62 11.99 -6.30
N THR A 418 -13.95 11.26 -5.23
CA THR A 418 -15.22 11.42 -4.51
C THR A 418 -15.28 12.78 -3.82
N LEU A 419 -14.19 13.22 -3.19
CA LEU A 419 -14.10 14.56 -2.60
C LEU A 419 -14.34 15.67 -3.61
N TYR A 420 -13.75 15.58 -4.80
CA TYR A 420 -13.98 16.56 -5.86
C TYR A 420 -15.44 16.61 -6.30
N ARG A 421 -16.13 15.46 -6.30
CA ARG A 421 -17.56 15.38 -6.64
C ARG A 421 -18.42 16.02 -5.56
N GLU A 422 -18.20 15.66 -4.30
CA GLU A 422 -18.94 16.21 -3.17
C GLU A 422 -18.67 17.71 -2.99
N ALA A 423 -17.44 18.19 -3.22
CA ALA A 423 -17.12 19.61 -3.22
C ALA A 423 -17.88 20.36 -4.33
N LYS A 424 -18.01 19.75 -5.51
CA LYS A 424 -18.82 20.31 -6.59
C LYS A 424 -20.30 20.38 -6.22
N ASP A 425 -20.84 19.28 -5.74
CA ASP A 425 -22.27 19.14 -5.50
C ASP A 425 -22.72 19.94 -4.26
N GLY A 426 -21.91 19.96 -3.21
CA GLY A 426 -22.24 20.60 -1.93
C GLY A 426 -21.74 22.04 -1.76
N LEU A 427 -20.64 22.42 -2.43
CA LEU A 427 -20.06 23.77 -2.33
C LEU A 427 -20.09 24.54 -3.66
N GLY A 428 -20.59 23.94 -4.75
CA GLY A 428 -20.60 24.58 -6.07
C GLY A 428 -19.21 24.73 -6.69
N LEU A 429 -18.21 23.99 -6.20
CA LEU A 429 -16.82 24.09 -6.65
C LEU A 429 -16.56 23.19 -7.86
N ASP A 430 -16.49 23.78 -9.05
CA ASP A 430 -16.03 23.03 -10.23
C ASP A 430 -14.61 22.49 -10.03
N SER A 431 -14.35 21.29 -10.56
CA SER A 431 -13.05 20.61 -10.38
C SER A 431 -11.85 21.42 -10.88
N SER A 432 -12.06 22.32 -11.85
CA SER A 432 -11.02 23.24 -12.35
C SER A 432 -10.65 24.35 -11.37
N CYS A 433 -11.47 24.57 -10.35
CA CYS A 433 -11.32 25.64 -9.36
C CYS A 433 -10.73 25.14 -8.04
N ILE A 434 -10.57 23.82 -7.86
CA ILE A 434 -9.99 23.22 -6.66
C ILE A 434 -8.46 23.28 -6.79
N SER A 435 -7.90 24.43 -6.41
CA SER A 435 -6.44 24.59 -6.22
C SER A 435 -5.97 23.92 -4.92
N ALA A 436 -4.66 23.90 -4.68
CA ALA A 436 -4.11 23.43 -3.41
C ALA A 436 -4.67 24.19 -2.19
N ASP A 437 -4.95 25.49 -2.34
CA ASP A 437 -5.51 26.34 -1.28
C ASP A 437 -6.94 25.94 -0.89
N VAL A 438 -7.66 25.27 -1.78
CA VAL A 438 -8.99 24.71 -1.52
C VAL A 438 -8.88 23.25 -1.08
N LEU A 439 -8.04 22.48 -1.75
CA LEU A 439 -7.89 21.05 -1.50
C LEU A 439 -7.33 20.74 -0.11
N LEU A 440 -6.33 21.49 0.35
CA LEU A 440 -5.69 21.25 1.65
C LEU A 440 -6.67 21.40 2.82
N PRO A 441 -7.42 22.52 2.96
CA PRO A 441 -8.47 22.64 3.98
C PRO A 441 -9.52 21.53 3.90
N LEU A 442 -9.95 21.14 2.70
CA LEU A 442 -10.92 20.05 2.52
C LEU A 442 -10.36 18.70 2.98
N LEU A 443 -9.09 18.40 2.68
CA LEU A 443 -8.43 17.20 3.17
C LEU A 443 -8.30 17.21 4.69
N VAL A 444 -7.91 18.34 5.30
CA VAL A 444 -7.85 18.48 6.76
C VAL A 444 -9.22 18.19 7.38
N TYR A 445 -10.28 18.80 6.85
CA TYR A 445 -11.65 18.60 7.33
C TYR A 445 -12.12 17.15 7.26
N ILE A 446 -11.83 16.47 6.15
CA ILE A 446 -12.22 15.07 5.93
C ILE A 446 -11.40 14.14 6.81
N LEU A 447 -10.08 14.30 6.83
CA LEU A 447 -9.19 13.39 7.54
C LEU A 447 -9.41 13.45 9.05
N SER A 448 -9.77 14.59 9.64
CA SER A 448 -10.12 14.69 11.07
C SER A 448 -11.41 13.94 11.44
N ARG A 449 -12.25 13.64 10.46
CA ARG A 449 -13.52 12.91 10.61
C ARG A 449 -13.42 11.45 10.20
N CYS A 450 -12.34 11.06 9.53
CA CYS A 450 -12.09 9.68 9.17
C CYS A 450 -11.64 8.85 10.37
N ASP A 451 -11.89 7.55 10.32
CA ASP A 451 -11.33 6.55 11.23
C ASP A 451 -10.16 5.87 10.51
N LEU A 452 -9.00 6.53 10.56
CA LEU A 452 -7.77 6.11 9.88
C LEU A 452 -6.66 5.85 10.91
N PRO A 453 -6.77 4.79 11.73
CA PRO A 453 -5.82 4.54 12.81
C PRO A 453 -4.38 4.25 12.34
N HIS A 454 -4.19 3.98 11.03
CA HIS A 454 -2.89 3.59 10.45
C HIS A 454 -2.51 4.42 9.23
N LEU A 455 -2.96 5.68 9.17
CA LEU A 455 -2.74 6.54 8.01
C LEU A 455 -1.26 6.70 7.66
N HIS A 456 -0.37 6.87 8.64
CA HIS A 456 1.07 6.99 8.39
C HIS A 456 1.64 5.72 7.74
N SER A 457 1.16 4.55 8.14
CA SER A 457 1.58 3.27 7.56
C SER A 457 1.10 3.10 6.12
N GLN A 458 -0.11 3.59 5.80
CA GLN A 458 -0.65 3.60 4.44
C GLN A 458 0.11 4.59 3.55
N VAL A 459 0.41 5.79 4.06
CA VAL A 459 1.22 6.80 3.36
C VAL A 459 2.63 6.30 3.10
N TYR A 460 3.28 5.70 4.10
CA TYR A 460 4.60 5.07 3.93
C TYR A 460 4.57 4.00 2.82
N LEU A 461 3.52 3.18 2.77
CA LEU A 461 3.40 2.16 1.73
C LEU A 461 3.24 2.78 0.33
N MET A 462 2.42 3.82 0.19
CA MET A 462 2.23 4.52 -1.08
C MET A 462 3.52 5.20 -1.55
N GLU A 463 4.17 5.96 -0.67
CA GLU A 463 5.39 6.71 -0.97
C GLU A 463 6.55 5.77 -1.34
N GLN A 464 6.80 4.74 -0.54
CA GLN A 464 7.97 3.90 -0.72
C GLN A 464 7.77 2.84 -1.81
N TYR A 465 6.55 2.38 -2.08
CA TYR A 465 6.33 1.21 -2.94
C TYR A 465 5.36 1.43 -4.10
N ALA A 466 4.44 2.40 -4.05
CA ALA A 466 3.49 2.63 -5.14
C ALA A 466 3.96 3.66 -6.15
N ILE A 467 4.62 4.73 -5.68
CA ILE A 467 5.15 5.79 -6.55
C ILE A 467 6.60 5.48 -6.91
N GLU A 468 6.84 5.29 -8.20
CA GLU A 468 8.19 5.12 -8.75
C GLU A 468 8.84 6.49 -8.96
N GLU A 469 10.18 6.60 -8.85
CA GLU A 469 10.90 7.86 -9.12
C GLU A 469 10.67 8.38 -10.55
N SER A 470 10.36 7.47 -11.49
CA SER A 470 9.98 7.85 -12.87
C SER A 470 8.63 8.57 -12.95
N GLN A 471 7.84 8.52 -11.87
CA GLN A 471 6.54 9.16 -11.70
C GLN A 471 6.62 10.39 -10.79
N ASP A 472 7.82 10.89 -10.49
CA ASP A 472 8.01 12.18 -9.83
C ASP A 472 7.35 13.28 -10.68
N GLY A 473 6.38 13.99 -10.09
CA GLY A 473 5.53 14.96 -10.80
C GLY A 473 4.26 14.40 -11.42
N SER A 474 3.91 13.14 -11.14
CA SER A 474 2.60 12.58 -11.47
C SER A 474 1.49 13.20 -10.61
N GLU A 475 0.25 13.10 -11.10
CA GLU A 475 -0.95 13.51 -10.34
C GLU A 475 -1.07 12.76 -9.01
N ALA A 476 -0.71 11.48 -8.98
CA ALA A 476 -0.68 10.67 -7.76
C ALA A 476 0.31 11.22 -6.73
N ALA A 477 1.51 11.62 -7.18
CA ALA A 477 2.52 12.24 -6.30
C ALA A 477 2.04 13.59 -5.76
N TYR A 478 1.36 14.39 -6.58
CA TYR A 478 0.77 15.65 -6.14
C TYR A 478 -0.25 15.44 -5.01
N TYR A 479 -1.22 14.54 -5.18
CA TYR A 479 -2.22 14.29 -4.14
C TYR A 479 -1.63 13.64 -2.89
N LEU A 480 -0.62 12.76 -3.04
CA LEU A 480 0.07 12.20 -1.88
C LEU A 480 0.80 13.30 -1.08
N ALA A 481 1.43 14.25 -1.76
CA ALA A 481 2.04 15.41 -1.11
C ALA A 481 1.00 16.28 -0.40
N CYS A 482 -0.18 16.51 -1.01
CA CYS A 482 -1.28 17.21 -0.34
C CYS A 482 -1.79 16.45 0.89
N LEU A 483 -1.88 15.11 0.82
CA LEU A 483 -2.25 14.27 1.97
C LEU A 483 -1.22 14.41 3.10
N GLN A 484 0.08 14.30 2.79
CA GLN A 484 1.16 14.48 3.77
C GLN A 484 1.15 15.88 4.40
N ALA A 485 0.87 16.93 3.60
CA ALA A 485 0.75 18.29 4.11
C ALA A 485 -0.47 18.48 5.03
N ALA A 486 -1.62 17.93 4.67
CA ALA A 486 -2.82 17.94 5.52
C ALA A 486 -2.59 17.17 6.84
N MET A 487 -1.90 16.03 6.78
CA MET A 487 -1.47 15.30 7.97
C MET A 487 -0.53 16.14 8.82
N GLY A 488 0.47 16.78 8.21
CA GLY A 488 1.40 17.67 8.91
C GLY A 488 0.70 18.83 9.63
N TYR A 489 -0.34 19.39 9.01
CA TYR A 489 -1.17 20.43 9.62
C TYR A 489 -1.92 19.93 10.88
N ILE A 490 -2.60 18.78 10.77
CA ILE A 490 -3.33 18.17 11.91
C ILE A 490 -2.36 17.83 13.05
N MET A 491 -1.20 17.27 12.73
CA MET A 491 -0.18 16.91 13.71
C MET A 491 0.50 18.13 14.34
N GLY A 492 0.63 19.24 13.60
CA GLY A 492 1.28 20.47 14.06
C GLY A 492 0.39 21.35 14.94
N ASN A 493 -0.93 21.38 14.69
CA ASN A 493 -1.85 22.22 15.48
C ASN A 493 -1.98 21.79 16.94
N GLY A 494 -1.74 20.51 17.25
CA GLY A 494 -1.71 20.03 18.63
C GLY A 494 -0.61 20.64 19.50
N ALA A 495 0.48 21.11 18.90
CA ALA A 495 1.63 21.64 19.63
C ALA A 495 1.45 23.11 20.06
N ALA A 496 0.57 23.86 19.39
CA ALA A 496 0.36 25.28 19.68
C ALA A 496 -0.42 25.50 20.99
N ASP A 497 -1.43 24.68 21.26
CA ASP A 497 -2.28 24.79 22.45
C ASP A 497 -1.55 24.39 23.75
N ASP A 498 -0.57 23.49 23.67
CA ASP A 498 0.24 23.07 24.83
C ASP A 498 1.23 24.17 25.29
N THR A 499 1.65 25.05 24.38
CA THR A 499 2.51 26.20 24.70
C THR A 499 1.78 27.41 25.28
N GLU A 500 0.48 27.57 25.01
CA GLU A 500 -0.32 28.64 25.64
C GLU A 500 -0.86 28.24 27.03
N SER A 501 -0.76 26.97 27.38
CA SER A 501 -1.22 26.40 28.66
C SER A 501 -0.13 26.28 29.74
N GLN A 502 1.10 26.72 29.47
CA GLN A 502 2.23 26.83 30.41
C GLN A 502 2.59 28.29 30.66
#